data_AF-A0A166N5T3-F1
#
_entry.id   AF-A0A166N5T3-F1
#
_cell.length_a   1.000
_cell.length_b   1.000
_cell.length_c   1.000
_cell.angle_alpha   90.00
_cell.angle_beta   90.00
_cell.angle_gamma   90.00
#
_symmetry.space_group_name_H-M   'P 1'
#
loop_
_entity.id
_entity.type
_entity.pdbx_description
1 polymer ?
#
loop_
_entity_poly.entity_id
_entity_poly.type
_entity_poly.pdbx_seq_one_letter_code
_entity_poly.pdbx_strand_id
1 'polypeptide(L)'
;TFCESFLPQCMSYLLEQLTKPTERPSAFIAIGHVAIAVKTEIKEFLPAIMKQVRTCLQAHGRRGVQLQNEETVFDCLAMLAESVGPHLTKLVYEQLDLVFSCALSDALFNALSAMSRNIPQLHTPIQERLLSLISQKLVGQPYQ
;
A
#
# COMPACT_ATOMS: atom_id res chain seq x y z
N THR A 1 10.89 -17.97 -20.04
CA THR A 1 10.14 -18.48 -18.86
C THR A 1 8.80 -17.75 -18.76
N PHE A 2 7.75 -18.32 -18.15
CA PHE A 2 6.41 -17.70 -18.07
C PHE A 2 6.44 -16.22 -17.60
N CYS A 3 7.32 -15.91 -16.64
CA CYS A 3 7.54 -14.55 -16.12
C CYS A 3 8.10 -13.55 -17.14
N GLU A 4 8.84 -13.98 -18.15
CA GLU A 4 9.49 -13.07 -19.10
C GLU A 4 8.55 -12.64 -20.25
N SER A 5 7.50 -13.41 -20.53
CA SER A 5 6.61 -13.17 -21.69
C SER A 5 5.17 -12.84 -21.31
N PHE A 6 4.61 -13.49 -20.28
CA PHE A 6 3.21 -13.31 -19.90
C PHE A 6 3.02 -12.27 -18.80
N LEU A 7 3.98 -12.15 -17.89
CA LEU A 7 3.92 -11.18 -16.79
C LEU A 7 3.77 -9.72 -17.25
N PRO A 8 4.56 -9.20 -18.21
CA PRO A 8 4.36 -7.83 -18.69
C PRO A 8 2.98 -7.61 -19.33
N GLN A 9 2.43 -8.62 -20.02
CA GLN A 9 1.09 -8.55 -20.60
C GLN A 9 0.01 -8.51 -19.51
N CYS A 10 0.10 -9.39 -18.51
CA CYS A 10 -0.80 -9.42 -17.37
C CYS A 10 -0.73 -8.12 -16.56
N MET A 11 0.47 -7.61 -16.28
CA MET A 11 0.67 -6.38 -15.53
C MET A 11 0.19 -5.16 -16.29
N SER A 12 0.39 -5.09 -17.61
CA SER A 12 -0.16 -4.03 -18.44
C SER A 12 -1.69 -4.00 -18.37
N TYR A 13 -2.35 -5.16 -18.48
CA TYR A 13 -3.80 -5.26 -18.35
C TYR A 13 -4.28 -4.83 -16.95
N LEU A 14 -3.63 -5.31 -15.87
CA LEU A 14 -4.00 -4.96 -14.50
C LEU A 14 -3.81 -3.46 -14.22
N LEU A 15 -2.72 -2.87 -14.70
CA LEU A 15 -2.48 -1.43 -14.60
C LEU A 15 -3.53 -0.61 -15.37
N GLU A 16 -4.01 -1.11 -16.50
CA GLU A 16 -5.12 -0.49 -17.22
C GLU A 16 -6.44 -0.58 -16.42
N GLN A 17 -6.74 -1.73 -15.82
CA GLN A 17 -7.94 -1.89 -14.99
C GLN A 17 -7.91 -1.01 -13.74
N LEU A 18 -6.73 -0.70 -13.19
CA LEU A 18 -6.60 0.25 -12.07
C LEU A 18 -7.12 1.66 -12.40
N THR A 19 -7.13 2.05 -13.68
CA THR A 19 -7.69 3.34 -14.10
C THR A 19 -9.21 3.37 -13.94
N LYS A 20 -9.89 2.21 -14.08
CA LYS A 20 -11.34 2.09 -13.99
C LYS A 20 -11.77 1.99 -12.52
N PRO A 21 -12.60 2.91 -12.01
CA PRO A 21 -12.96 2.94 -10.59
C PRO A 21 -13.75 1.70 -10.12
N THR A 22 -14.47 1.03 -11.02
CA THR A 22 -15.25 -0.17 -10.74
C THR A 22 -14.40 -1.42 -10.56
N GLU A 23 -13.34 -1.57 -11.36
CA GLU A 23 -12.45 -2.75 -11.38
C GLU A 23 -11.21 -2.59 -10.50
N ARG A 24 -10.93 -1.35 -10.09
CA ARG A 24 -9.77 -0.97 -9.27
C ARG A 24 -9.57 -1.85 -8.02
N PRO A 25 -10.57 -2.13 -7.16
CA PRO A 25 -10.35 -2.95 -5.97
C PRO A 25 -9.89 -4.38 -6.33
N SER A 26 -10.56 -5.01 -7.29
CA SER A 26 -10.19 -6.34 -7.79
C SER A 26 -8.80 -6.36 -8.42
N ALA A 27 -8.45 -5.29 -9.16
CA ALA A 27 -7.14 -5.15 -9.76
C ALA A 27 -6.01 -5.02 -8.72
N PHE A 28 -6.23 -4.29 -7.61
CA PHE A 28 -5.25 -4.20 -6.52
C PHE A 28 -4.97 -5.54 -5.85
N ILE A 29 -6.02 -6.31 -5.55
CA ILE A 29 -5.88 -7.65 -4.97
C ILE A 29 -5.15 -8.59 -5.94
N ALA A 30 -5.54 -8.58 -7.22
CA ALA A 30 -4.87 -9.38 -8.25
C ALA A 30 -3.38 -9.05 -8.36
N ILE A 31 -3.02 -7.75 -8.35
CA ILE A 31 -1.63 -7.31 -8.36
C ILE A 31 -0.88 -7.80 -7.11
N GLY A 32 -1.50 -7.73 -5.93
CA GLY A 32 -0.89 -8.23 -4.69
C GLY A 32 -0.59 -9.74 -4.75
N HIS A 33 -1.55 -10.54 -5.23
CA HIS A 33 -1.33 -11.98 -5.42
C HIS A 33 -0.25 -12.28 -6.47
N VAL A 34 -0.21 -11.54 -7.57
CA VAL A 34 0.85 -11.68 -8.58
C VAL A 34 2.21 -11.32 -7.96
N ALA A 35 2.27 -10.27 -7.14
CA ALA A 35 3.50 -9.88 -6.45
C ALA A 35 4.01 -10.99 -5.53
N ILE A 36 3.14 -11.66 -4.76
CA ILE A 36 3.52 -12.80 -3.92
C ILE A 36 4.03 -13.98 -4.76
N ALA A 37 3.34 -14.30 -5.86
CA ALA A 37 3.69 -15.43 -6.71
C ALA A 37 5.05 -15.24 -7.43
N VAL A 38 5.35 -14.00 -7.82
CA VAL A 38 6.48 -13.66 -8.69
C VAL A 38 7.68 -13.12 -7.92
N LYS A 39 7.45 -12.52 -6.74
CA LYS A 39 8.45 -11.92 -5.85
C LYS A 39 9.31 -10.84 -6.53
N THR A 40 10.48 -11.19 -7.04
CA THR A 40 11.47 -10.21 -7.51
C THR A 40 11.18 -9.64 -8.88
N GLU A 41 10.44 -10.35 -9.74
CA GLU A 41 10.16 -9.85 -11.11
C GLU A 41 9.08 -8.75 -11.13
N ILE A 42 8.35 -8.55 -10.02
CA ILE A 42 7.37 -7.46 -9.90
C ILE A 42 8.05 -6.07 -9.80
N LYS A 43 9.37 -6.04 -9.52
CA LYS A 43 10.13 -4.82 -9.21
C LYS A 43 10.00 -3.73 -10.29
N GLU A 44 9.97 -4.11 -11.56
CA GLU A 44 9.86 -3.17 -12.68
C GLU A 44 8.51 -2.45 -12.72
N PHE A 45 7.47 -3.07 -12.17
CA PHE A 45 6.10 -2.53 -12.15
C PHE A 45 5.77 -1.75 -10.87
N LEU A 46 6.60 -1.86 -9.82
CA LEU A 46 6.41 -1.17 -8.54
C LEU A 46 6.19 0.34 -8.68
N PRO A 47 6.97 1.09 -9.49
CA PRO A 47 6.75 2.53 -9.62
C PRO A 47 5.36 2.88 -10.16
N ALA A 48 4.84 2.07 -11.10
CA ALA A 48 3.52 2.28 -11.69
C ALA A 48 2.40 1.97 -10.68
N ILE A 49 2.53 0.86 -9.96
CA ILE A 49 1.56 0.47 -8.91
C ILE A 49 1.55 1.52 -7.80
N MET A 50 2.72 1.92 -7.32
CA MET A 50 2.85 2.91 -6.25
C MET A 50 2.31 4.29 -6.65
N LYS A 51 2.49 4.70 -7.92
CA LYS A 51 1.85 5.91 -8.43
C LYS A 51 0.33 5.84 -8.28
N GLN A 52 -0.28 4.71 -8.63
CA GLN A 52 -1.72 4.55 -8.51
C GLN A 52 -2.19 4.51 -7.05
N VAL A 53 -1.44 3.84 -6.16
CA VAL A 53 -1.71 3.85 -4.72
C VAL A 53 -1.71 5.29 -4.20
N ARG A 54 -0.69 6.08 -4.52
CA ARG A 54 -0.62 7.50 -4.16
C ARG A 54 -1.84 8.28 -4.65
N THR A 55 -2.25 8.09 -5.91
CA THR A 55 -3.44 8.76 -6.45
C THR A 55 -4.71 8.36 -5.70
N CYS A 56 -4.84 7.10 -5.27
CA CYS A 56 -5.97 6.66 -4.46
C CYS A 56 -5.96 7.30 -3.06
N LEU A 57 -4.81 7.29 -2.38
CA LEU A 57 -4.67 7.92 -1.06
C LEU A 57 -4.90 9.44 -1.10
N GLN A 58 -4.42 10.13 -2.14
CA GLN A 58 -4.65 11.57 -2.32
C GLN A 58 -6.12 11.92 -2.62
N ALA A 59 -6.85 11.02 -3.29
CA ALA A 59 -8.27 11.22 -3.53
C ALA A 59 -9.08 11.19 -2.22
N HIS A 60 -8.62 10.45 -1.21
CA HIS A 60 -9.23 10.41 0.12
C HIS A 60 -9.19 11.76 0.84
N GLY A 61 -8.05 12.46 0.78
CA GLY A 61 -7.84 13.72 1.51
C GLY A 61 -8.71 14.89 1.06
N ARG A 62 -9.49 14.76 -0.02
CA ARG A 62 -10.18 15.90 -0.67
C ARG A 62 -11.68 16.01 -0.45
N ARG A 63 -12.32 15.09 0.27
CA ARG A 63 -13.73 15.17 0.70
C ARG A 63 -14.02 13.87 1.45
N GLY A 64 -14.72 13.92 2.58
CA GLY A 64 -15.07 12.77 3.45
C GLY A 64 -15.93 11.68 2.81
N VAL A 65 -15.59 11.27 1.59
CA VAL A 65 -16.05 10.08 0.90
C VAL A 65 -15.11 8.98 1.34
N GLN A 66 -15.57 8.20 2.31
CA GLN A 66 -14.96 6.93 2.66
C GLN A 66 -14.72 6.16 1.36
N LEU A 67 -13.45 5.93 1.01
CA LEU A 67 -13.11 5.17 -0.17
C LEU A 67 -13.71 3.79 0.04
N GLN A 68 -14.71 3.42 -0.77
CA GLN A 68 -15.28 2.07 -0.76
C GLN A 68 -14.23 0.96 -1.06
N ASN A 69 -12.97 1.32 -1.27
CA ASN A 69 -11.89 0.46 -1.75
C ASN A 69 -10.57 0.62 -0.95
N GLU A 70 -10.58 1.33 0.18
CA GLU A 70 -9.37 1.60 0.97
C GLU A 70 -8.67 0.34 1.47
N GLU A 71 -9.47 -0.64 1.90
CA GLU A 71 -8.97 -1.92 2.42
C GLU A 71 -8.12 -2.65 1.37
N THR A 72 -8.58 -2.73 0.12
CA THR A 72 -7.85 -3.41 -0.96
C THR A 72 -6.52 -2.75 -1.32
N VAL A 73 -6.40 -1.43 -1.11
CA VAL A 73 -5.14 -0.70 -1.32
C VAL A 73 -4.15 -1.05 -0.22
N PHE A 74 -4.60 -1.10 1.03
CA PHE A 74 -3.78 -1.51 2.16
C PHE A 74 -3.36 -2.97 2.08
N ASP A 75 -4.27 -3.87 1.67
CA ASP A 75 -3.97 -5.28 1.44
C ASP A 75 -2.93 -5.45 0.32
N CYS A 76 -3.06 -4.72 -0.77
CA CYS A 76 -2.07 -4.72 -1.85
C CYS A 76 -0.70 -4.25 -1.35
N LEU A 77 -0.64 -3.17 -0.56
CA LEU A 77 0.60 -2.70 0.06
C LEU A 77 1.23 -3.75 1.00
N ALA A 78 0.41 -4.45 1.78
CA ALA A 78 0.86 -5.52 2.66
C ALA A 78 1.51 -6.67 1.87
N MET A 79 0.84 -7.13 0.81
CA MET A 79 1.33 -8.20 -0.08
C MET A 79 2.59 -7.77 -0.85
N LEU A 80 2.69 -6.49 -1.24
CA LEU A 80 3.89 -5.94 -1.87
C LEU A 80 5.07 -5.88 -0.88
N ALA A 81 4.82 -5.50 0.37
CA ALA A 81 5.85 -5.48 1.40
C ALA A 81 6.38 -6.90 1.71
N GLU A 82 5.50 -7.90 1.72
CA GLU A 82 5.88 -9.31 1.92
C GLU A 82 6.71 -9.86 0.74
N SER A 83 6.31 -9.53 -0.49
CA SER A 83 6.95 -10.07 -1.69
C SER A 83 8.31 -9.45 -2.02
N VAL A 84 8.45 -8.12 -1.90
CA VAL A 84 9.64 -7.40 -2.38
C VAL A 84 10.55 -6.91 -1.23
N GLY A 85 10.02 -6.87 0.00
CA GLY A 85 10.76 -6.51 1.21
C GLY A 85 11.44 -5.13 1.11
N PRO A 86 12.76 -5.03 1.37
CA PRO A 86 13.44 -3.75 1.57
C PRO A 86 13.52 -2.86 0.32
N HIS A 87 13.25 -3.40 -0.88
CA HIS A 87 13.20 -2.59 -2.10
C HIS A 87 12.00 -1.64 -2.13
N LEU A 88 10.95 -1.95 -1.36
CA LEU A 88 9.75 -1.12 -1.25
C LEU A 88 9.92 0.03 -0.24
N THR A 89 10.98 0.03 0.58
CA THR A 89 11.17 0.96 1.70
C THR A 89 11.02 2.42 1.30
N LYS A 90 11.70 2.85 0.23
CA LYS A 90 11.63 4.26 -0.22
C LYS A 90 10.24 4.66 -0.70
N LEU A 91 9.60 3.77 -1.47
CA LEU A 91 8.28 4.02 -2.04
C LEU A 91 7.20 4.08 -0.96
N VAL A 92 7.29 3.21 0.05
CA VAL A 92 6.41 3.23 1.22
C VAL A 92 6.65 4.47 2.08
N TYR A 93 7.91 4.88 2.28
CA TYR A 93 8.23 6.08 3.04
C TYR A 93 7.56 7.34 2.48
N GLU A 94 7.56 7.50 1.16
CA GLU A 94 6.87 8.64 0.51
C GLU A 94 5.34 8.57 0.60
N GLN A 95 4.77 7.41 0.91
CA GLN A 95 3.33 7.23 1.05
C GLN A 95 2.87 7.18 2.49
N LEU A 96 3.78 6.94 3.45
CA LEU A 96 3.49 6.82 4.87
C LEU A 96 2.74 8.05 5.41
N ASP A 97 3.11 9.26 4.99
CA ASP A 97 2.41 10.48 5.39
C ASP A 97 0.95 10.50 4.91
N LEU A 98 0.69 9.99 3.70
CA LEU A 98 -0.67 9.89 3.16
C LEU A 98 -1.46 8.76 3.84
N VAL A 99 -0.82 7.62 4.11
CA VAL A 99 -1.41 6.48 4.84
C VAL A 99 -1.82 6.89 6.25
N PHE A 100 -0.97 7.62 6.97
CA PHE A 100 -1.26 8.15 8.30
C PHE A 100 -2.25 9.32 8.32
N SER A 101 -2.52 9.93 7.17
CA SER A 101 -3.60 10.93 7.02
C SER A 101 -4.99 10.29 6.89
N CYS A 102 -5.07 9.00 6.55
CA CYS A 102 -6.31 8.24 6.54
C CYS A 102 -6.78 7.93 7.98
N ALA A 103 -8.08 7.64 8.12
CA ALA A 103 -8.61 7.20 9.40
C ALA A 103 -8.00 5.84 9.82
N LEU A 104 -7.78 5.66 11.12
CA LEU A 104 -7.36 4.39 11.69
C LEU A 104 -8.42 3.32 11.42
N SER A 105 -8.03 2.28 10.67
CA SER A 105 -8.85 1.11 10.35
C SER A 105 -8.06 -0.18 10.62
N ASP A 106 -8.75 -1.31 10.77
CA ASP A 106 -8.11 -2.61 10.97
C ASP A 106 -7.24 -3.01 9.76
N ALA A 107 -7.67 -2.68 8.55
CA ALA A 107 -6.89 -2.89 7.32
C ALA A 107 -5.58 -2.09 7.32
N LEU A 108 -5.61 -0.83 7.76
CA LEU A 108 -4.42 0.02 7.91
C LEU A 108 -3.44 -0.60 8.91
N PHE A 109 -3.93 -1.04 10.07
CA PHE A 109 -3.10 -1.67 11.10
C PHE A 109 -2.46 -2.96 10.59
N ASN A 110 -3.22 -3.82 9.91
CA ASN A 110 -2.72 -5.06 9.33
C ASN A 110 -1.62 -4.79 8.28
N ALA A 111 -1.81 -3.79 7.42
CA ALA A 111 -0.80 -3.40 6.44
C ALA A 111 0.46 -2.83 7.08
N LEU A 112 0.34 -1.96 8.09
CA LEU A 112 1.48 -1.42 8.85
C LEU A 112 2.23 -2.52 9.61
N SER A 113 1.52 -3.50 10.16
CA SER A 113 2.10 -4.67 10.81
C SER A 113 2.84 -5.58 9.83
N ALA A 114 2.28 -5.81 8.64
CA ALA A 114 2.96 -6.55 7.58
C ALA A 114 4.22 -5.82 7.09
N MET A 115 4.15 -4.50 6.93
CA MET A 115 5.28 -3.67 6.56
C MET A 115 6.38 -3.67 7.63
N SER A 116 6.03 -3.56 8.91
CA SER A 116 7.01 -3.54 10.00
C SER A 116 7.72 -4.89 10.19
N ARG A 117 7.03 -6.00 9.94
CA ARG A 117 7.62 -7.36 9.98
C ARG A 117 8.56 -7.61 8.80
N ASN A 118 8.17 -7.20 7.59
CA ASN A 118 8.95 -7.47 6.37
C ASN A 118 10.05 -6.43 6.11
N ILE A 119 9.92 -5.22 6.68
CA ILE A 119 10.86 -4.11 6.50
C ILE A 119 11.26 -3.56 7.88
N PRO A 120 12.29 -4.15 8.54
CA PRO A 120 12.68 -3.77 9.90
C PRO A 120 13.11 -2.30 10.03
N GLN A 121 13.58 -1.66 8.95
CA GLN A 121 13.94 -0.24 8.94
C GLN A 121 12.73 0.70 9.10
N LEU A 122 11.52 0.23 8.79
CA LEU A 122 10.29 1.00 8.94
C LEU A 122 9.61 0.78 10.30
N HIS A 123 10.10 -0.16 11.11
CA HIS A 123 9.49 -0.50 12.39
C HIS A 123 9.42 0.70 13.34
N THR A 124 10.56 1.35 13.60
CA THR A 124 10.65 2.52 14.50
C THR A 124 9.79 3.70 14.02
N PRO A 125 9.90 4.19 12.77
CA PRO A 125 9.10 5.34 12.34
C PRO A 125 7.60 5.04 12.28
N ILE A 126 7.19 3.81 11.90
CA ILE A 126 5.77 3.42 11.94
C ILE A 126 5.26 3.42 13.37
N GLN A 127 6.02 2.84 14.31
CA GLN A 127 5.63 2.74 15.71
C GLN A 127 5.47 4.11 16.36
N GLU A 128 6.43 5.02 16.18
CA GLU A 128 6.37 6.39 16.72
C GLU A 128 5.17 7.17 16.16
N ARG A 129 4.94 7.11 14.84
CA ARG A 129 3.82 7.80 14.18
C ARG A 129 2.47 7.24 14.61
N LEU A 130 2.35 5.91 14.73
CA LEU A 130 1.13 5.26 15.17
C LEU A 130 0.81 5.57 16.63
N LEU A 131 1.82 5.56 17.52
CA LEU A 131 1.68 6.00 18.92
C LEU A 131 1.25 7.47 19.00
N SER A 132 1.86 8.34 18.20
CA SER A 132 1.48 9.76 18.18
C SER A 132 0.05 9.97 17.70
N LEU A 133 -0.42 9.22 16.70
CA LEU A 133 -1.80 9.31 16.22
C LEU A 133 -2.82 8.79 17.25
N ILE A 134 -2.52 7.66 17.90
CA ILE A 134 -3.38 7.12 18.96
C ILE A 134 -3.43 8.09 20.14
N SER A 135 -2.29 8.64 20.57
CA SER A 135 -2.23 9.66 21.61
C SER A 135 -3.03 10.90 21.22
N GLN A 136 -2.91 11.37 19.98
CA GLN A 136 -3.66 12.53 19.49
C GLN A 136 -5.18 12.25 19.44
N LYS A 137 -5.60 11.02 19.11
CA LYS A 137 -7.02 10.64 19.06
C LYS A 137 -7.63 10.41 20.44
N LEU A 138 -6.86 9.88 21.40
CA LEU A 138 -7.35 9.57 22.75
C LEU A 138 -7.17 10.74 23.73
N VAL A 139 -6.06 11.47 23.63
CA VAL A 139 -5.64 12.50 24.61
C VAL A 139 -5.71 13.91 24.01
N GLY A 140 -5.75 14.04 22.67
CA GLY A 140 -5.71 15.34 22.00
C GLY A 140 -4.31 15.95 21.90
N GLN A 141 -3.28 15.24 22.35
CA GLN A 141 -1.88 15.68 22.29
C GLN A 141 -0.99 14.61 21.63
N PRO A 142 -0.01 15.01 20.80
CA PRO A 142 0.98 14.08 20.26
C PRO A 142 1.81 13.47 21.40
N TYR A 143 2.18 12.20 21.24
CA TYR A 143 2.97 11.46 22.23
C TYR A 143 4.35 12.12 22.36
N GLN A 144 4.70 12.60 23.57
CA GLN A 144 5.99 13.20 23.92
C GLN A 144 6.89 12.21 24.67
#